data_AF-A0A2A2KU30-F1
#
_entry.id   AF-A0A2A2KU30-F1
#
_cell.length_a   1.000
_cell.length_b   1.000
_cell.length_c   1.000
_cell.angle_alpha   90.00
_cell.angle_beta   90.00
_cell.angle_gamma   90.00
#
_symmetry.space_group_name_H-M   'P 1'
#
loop_
_entity.id
_entity.type
_entity.pdbx_description
1 polymer ?
#
loop_
_entity_poly.entity_id
_entity_poly.type
_entity_poly.pdbx_seq_one_letter_code
_entity_poly.pdbx_strand_id
1 'polypeptide(L)'
;MNYIGNISYSLYLVHWPIFVTTKYFSPDSNLVLLIGIGLSFLTASIIYFTYEQPYLKLRPMKIFILIGLLFAASLILTQPSIITNRIDYERKFGVYNLDLQKGDPSKNLSVAVALNYYEGIVRDKASFAVENCTHIDFGSKEIKAPFGWCKMPGKHTGKVKFLVMGNSYACNQGHIVYEAFQNFTKEFHFFCLPNCEPLIEKQDRGCHLLTQWHDVYNQIKPDVLFMLHKPVAGMAKLDETKPIEEDAVYQQHVRMLSWYLKQDKLLKIYIQHALPRCITYCVGEVNKWILKENKPLRFAGDRFTIHNEKWERIRFEHLVKIKT
;
A
#
# COMPACT_ATOMS: atom_id res chain seq x y z
N MET A 1 23.50 -46.84 -24.83
CA MET A 1 23.74 -46.56 -23.39
C MET A 1 24.92 -45.63 -23.11
N ASN A 2 25.86 -45.39 -24.05
CA ASN A 2 27.03 -44.54 -23.80
C ASN A 2 26.72 -43.03 -23.64
N TYR A 3 25.70 -42.48 -24.29
CA TYR A 3 25.45 -41.04 -24.26
C TYR A 3 25.03 -40.52 -22.89
N ILE A 4 24.06 -41.17 -22.25
CA ILE A 4 23.59 -40.80 -20.90
C ILE A 4 24.72 -40.97 -19.88
N GLY A 5 25.53 -42.02 -20.02
CA GLY A 5 26.73 -42.23 -19.20
C GLY A 5 27.73 -41.08 -19.34
N ASN A 6 27.97 -40.61 -20.57
CA ASN A 6 28.91 -39.52 -20.85
C ASN A 6 28.50 -38.19 -20.22
N ILE A 7 27.23 -37.84 -20.23
CA ILE A 7 26.74 -36.57 -19.63
C ILE A 7 26.39 -36.71 -18.14
N SER A 8 26.55 -37.89 -17.55
CA SER A 8 26.02 -38.20 -16.21
C SER A 8 26.57 -37.29 -15.11
N TYR A 9 27.86 -36.93 -15.17
CA TYR A 9 28.48 -36.02 -14.22
C TYR A 9 27.87 -34.60 -14.31
N SER A 10 27.81 -34.05 -15.53
CA SER A 10 27.16 -32.76 -15.79
C SER A 10 25.69 -32.76 -15.37
N LEU A 11 24.96 -33.86 -15.62
CA LEU A 11 23.55 -34.01 -15.23
C LEU A 11 23.37 -34.03 -13.71
N TYR A 12 24.24 -34.75 -12.99
CA TYR A 12 24.24 -34.77 -11.53
C TYR A 12 24.37 -33.36 -10.93
N LEU A 13 25.20 -32.50 -11.53
CA LEU A 13 25.41 -31.13 -11.03
C LEU A 13 24.19 -30.21 -11.24
N VAL A 14 23.46 -30.34 -12.35
CA VAL A 14 22.44 -29.35 -12.74
C VAL A 14 20.99 -29.76 -12.48
N HIS A 15 20.70 -31.06 -12.42
CA HIS A 15 19.30 -31.53 -12.30
C HIS A 15 18.62 -31.05 -11.01
N TRP A 16 19.35 -31.03 -9.88
CA TRP A 16 18.77 -30.62 -8.61
C TRP A 16 18.46 -29.12 -8.53
N PRO A 17 19.37 -28.19 -8.88
CA PRO A 17 19.04 -26.77 -8.99
C PRO A 17 17.86 -26.46 -9.92
N ILE A 18 17.76 -27.14 -11.06
CA ILE A 18 16.66 -26.98 -12.01
C ILE A 18 15.35 -27.49 -11.40
N PHE A 19 15.37 -28.66 -10.74
CA PHE A 19 14.22 -29.20 -10.04
C PHE A 19 13.71 -28.28 -8.92
N VAL A 20 14.60 -27.76 -8.08
CA VAL A 20 14.24 -26.82 -7.00
C VAL A 20 13.63 -25.54 -7.56
N THR A 21 14.22 -25.00 -8.63
CA THR A 21 13.74 -23.77 -9.28
C THR A 21 12.36 -23.95 -9.90
N THR A 22 12.15 -25.04 -10.64
CA THR A 22 10.85 -25.34 -11.27
C THR A 22 9.75 -25.55 -10.23
N LYS A 23 10.03 -26.27 -9.13
CA LYS A 23 9.08 -26.48 -8.04
C LYS A 23 8.78 -25.21 -7.25
N TYR A 24 9.74 -24.30 -7.11
CA TYR A 24 9.54 -23.01 -6.46
C TYR A 24 8.57 -22.12 -7.23
N PHE A 25 8.73 -22.01 -8.55
CA PHE A 25 7.90 -21.13 -9.39
C PHE A 25 6.55 -21.73 -9.77
N SER A 26 6.39 -23.06 -9.72
CA SER A 26 5.15 -23.73 -10.10
C SER A 26 4.95 -25.03 -9.30
N PRO A 27 4.57 -24.93 -8.01
CA PRO A 27 4.55 -26.07 -7.09
C PRO A 27 3.55 -27.18 -7.47
N ASP A 28 2.47 -26.84 -8.18
CA ASP A 28 1.33 -27.74 -8.43
C ASP A 28 1.25 -28.27 -9.87
N SER A 29 2.22 -27.96 -10.74
CA SER A 29 2.17 -28.33 -12.16
C SER A 29 3.14 -29.47 -12.51
N ASN A 30 2.59 -30.66 -12.70
CA ASN A 30 3.35 -31.83 -13.18
C ASN A 30 3.97 -31.62 -14.57
N LEU A 31 3.34 -30.78 -15.42
CA LEU A 31 3.88 -30.43 -16.73
C LEU A 31 5.19 -29.64 -16.62
N VAL A 32 5.28 -28.72 -15.66
CA VAL A 32 6.49 -27.92 -15.45
C VAL A 32 7.65 -28.78 -14.94
N LEU A 33 7.36 -29.80 -14.12
CA LEU A 33 8.36 -30.78 -13.69
C LEU A 33 8.91 -31.61 -14.86
N LEU A 34 8.04 -32.04 -15.79
CA LEU A 34 8.47 -32.75 -17.01
C LEU A 34 9.36 -31.87 -17.90
N ILE A 35 9.00 -30.59 -18.06
CA ILE A 35 9.84 -29.61 -18.77
C ILE A 35 11.18 -29.42 -18.05
N GLY A 36 11.18 -29.37 -16.72
CA GLY A 36 12.39 -29.26 -15.90
C GLY A 36 13.35 -30.45 -16.07
N ILE A 37 12.81 -31.66 -16.20
CA ILE A 37 13.62 -32.85 -16.53
C ILE A 37 14.26 -32.68 -17.91
N GLY A 38 13.49 -32.32 -18.93
CA GLY A 38 14.01 -32.08 -20.28
C GLY A 38 15.10 -31.00 -20.30
N LEU A 39 14.90 -29.90 -19.56
CA LEU A 39 15.86 -28.83 -19.40
C LEU A 39 17.15 -29.31 -18.72
N SER A 40 17.05 -30.19 -17.72
CA SER A 40 18.21 -30.76 -17.03
C SER A 40 19.10 -31.56 -17.98
N PHE A 41 18.52 -32.39 -18.84
CA PHE A 41 19.25 -33.13 -19.86
C PHE A 41 19.89 -32.19 -20.90
N LEU A 42 19.15 -31.18 -21.38
CA LEU A 42 19.67 -30.22 -22.34
C LEU A 42 20.86 -29.44 -21.77
N THR A 43 20.73 -28.90 -20.56
CA THR A 43 21.81 -28.16 -19.88
C THR A 43 23.02 -29.05 -19.62
N ALA A 44 22.81 -30.29 -19.17
CA ALA A 44 23.89 -31.25 -18.96
C ALA A 44 24.67 -31.53 -20.26
N SER A 45 23.96 -31.73 -21.37
CA SER A 45 24.59 -31.96 -22.68
C SER A 45 25.39 -30.75 -23.15
N ILE A 46 24.88 -29.53 -22.96
CA ILE A 46 25.62 -28.31 -23.29
C ILE A 46 26.91 -28.23 -22.46
N ILE A 47 26.85 -28.42 -21.14
CA ILE A 47 28.02 -28.38 -20.27
C ILE A 47 29.03 -29.45 -20.66
N TYR A 48 28.58 -30.67 -20.92
CA TYR A 48 29.45 -31.77 -21.32
C TYR A 48 30.27 -31.43 -22.59
N PHE A 49 29.61 -30.95 -23.64
CA PHE A 49 30.29 -30.68 -24.92
C PHE A 49 31.11 -29.38 -24.91
N THR A 50 30.63 -28.35 -24.23
CA THR A 50 31.24 -27.00 -24.28
C THR A 50 32.29 -26.78 -23.20
N TYR A 51 32.17 -27.47 -22.06
CA TYR A 51 33.05 -27.27 -20.91
C TYR A 51 33.80 -28.55 -20.54
N GLU A 52 33.10 -29.64 -20.24
CA GLU A 52 33.71 -30.86 -19.68
C GLU A 52 34.74 -31.47 -20.63
N GLN A 53 34.37 -31.71 -21.89
CA GLN A 53 35.24 -32.30 -22.91
C GLN A 53 36.49 -31.45 -23.23
N PRO A 54 36.38 -30.11 -23.44
CA PRO A 54 37.54 -29.25 -23.59
C PRO A 54 38.40 -29.16 -22.33
N TYR A 55 37.77 -29.08 -21.15
CA TYR A 55 38.45 -28.91 -19.86
C TYR A 55 39.41 -30.06 -19.56
N LEU A 56 38.99 -31.31 -19.81
CA LEU A 56 39.81 -32.51 -19.57
C LEU A 56 41.09 -32.56 -20.43
N LYS A 57 41.18 -31.75 -21.49
CA LYS A 57 42.35 -31.67 -22.39
C LYS A 57 43.29 -30.51 -22.03
N LEU A 58 42.98 -29.70 -21.02
CA LEU A 58 43.77 -28.54 -20.64
C LEU A 58 44.99 -28.92 -19.79
N ARG A 59 46.08 -28.16 -19.94
CA ARG A 59 47.27 -28.28 -19.08
C ARG A 59 47.00 -27.70 -17.69
N PRO A 60 47.68 -28.17 -16.63
CA PRO A 60 47.46 -27.72 -15.25
C PRO A 60 47.49 -26.20 -15.05
N MET A 61 48.41 -25.50 -15.72
CA MET A 61 48.51 -24.03 -15.64
C MET A 61 47.26 -23.32 -16.19
N LYS A 62 46.68 -23.83 -17.29
CA LYS A 62 45.45 -23.28 -17.86
C LYS A 62 44.24 -23.57 -16.96
N ILE A 63 44.23 -24.74 -16.32
CA ILE A 63 43.21 -25.10 -15.32
C ILE A 63 43.26 -24.14 -14.13
N PHE A 64 44.45 -23.85 -13.61
CA PHE A 64 44.61 -22.92 -12.48
C PHE A 64 44.12 -21.51 -12.82
N ILE A 65 44.46 -20.99 -14.00
CA ILE A 65 43.97 -19.69 -14.49
C ILE A 65 42.44 -19.68 -14.63
N LEU A 66 41.87 -20.74 -15.21
CA LEU A 66 40.42 -20.87 -15.39
C LEU A 66 39.69 -20.91 -14.04
N ILE A 67 40.19 -21.65 -13.06
CA ILE A 67 39.62 -21.71 -11.71
C ILE A 67 39.68 -20.32 -11.07
N GLY A 68 40.82 -19.63 -11.16
CA GLY A 68 40.95 -18.26 -10.64
C GLY A 68 39.96 -17.28 -11.26
N LEU A 69 39.78 -17.34 -12.58
CA LEU A 69 38.80 -16.51 -13.31
C LEU A 69 37.36 -16.82 -12.91
N LEU A 70 36.99 -18.10 -12.82
CA LEU A 70 35.66 -18.53 -12.41
C LEU A 70 35.37 -18.15 -10.94
N PHE A 71 36.37 -18.28 -10.07
CA PHE A 71 36.26 -17.88 -8.68
C PHE A 71 36.12 -16.36 -8.53
N ALA A 72 36.92 -15.57 -9.24
CA ALA A 72 36.79 -14.12 -9.28
C ALA A 72 35.44 -13.69 -9.85
N ALA A 73 34.99 -14.31 -10.96
CA ALA A 73 33.68 -14.07 -11.53
C ALA A 73 32.56 -14.44 -10.55
N SER A 74 32.67 -15.55 -9.83
CA SER A 74 31.73 -15.93 -8.77
C SER A 74 31.71 -14.87 -7.67
N LEU A 75 32.87 -14.44 -7.16
CA LEU A 75 32.95 -13.41 -6.13
C LEU A 75 32.29 -12.10 -6.59
N ILE A 76 32.62 -11.63 -7.80
CA ILE A 76 32.03 -10.44 -8.42
C ILE A 76 30.51 -10.60 -8.57
N LEU A 77 30.04 -11.71 -9.13
CA LEU A 77 28.61 -11.98 -9.34
C LEU A 77 27.85 -12.19 -8.02
N THR A 78 28.53 -12.59 -6.95
CA THR A 78 27.97 -12.75 -5.60
C THR A 78 28.13 -11.53 -4.70
N GLN A 79 28.81 -10.47 -5.17
CA GLN A 79 28.94 -9.26 -4.37
C GLN A 79 27.55 -8.72 -4.04
N PRO A 80 27.27 -8.39 -2.76
CA PRO A 80 25.99 -7.83 -2.37
C PRO A 80 25.64 -6.65 -3.25
N SER A 81 26.57 -5.73 -3.53
CA SER A 81 26.34 -4.60 -4.43
C SER A 81 25.90 -5.00 -5.85
N ILE A 82 26.38 -6.09 -6.44
CA ILE A 82 25.97 -6.53 -7.79
C ILE A 82 24.66 -7.31 -7.75
N ILE A 83 24.44 -8.13 -6.71
CA ILE A 83 23.17 -8.84 -6.47
C ILE A 83 22.07 -7.83 -6.11
N THR A 84 22.31 -6.91 -5.17
CA THR A 84 21.40 -5.86 -4.75
C THR A 84 21.27 -4.76 -5.80
N ASN A 85 22.28 -4.47 -6.65
CA ASN A 85 22.09 -3.59 -7.82
C ASN A 85 21.43 -4.32 -9.03
N ARG A 86 21.30 -5.66 -9.01
CA ARG A 86 20.38 -6.40 -9.91
C ARG A 86 18.98 -6.55 -9.33
N ILE A 87 18.89 -6.50 -7.99
CA ILE A 87 17.67 -6.30 -7.20
C ILE A 87 17.51 -4.81 -6.88
N ASP A 88 18.08 -3.93 -7.72
CA ASP A 88 17.83 -2.50 -7.67
C ASP A 88 16.42 -2.33 -8.22
N TYR A 89 15.46 -2.48 -7.32
CA TYR A 89 14.03 -2.39 -7.60
C TYR A 89 13.68 -1.08 -8.32
N GLU A 90 14.48 -0.04 -8.10
CA GLU A 90 14.36 1.27 -8.76
C GLU A 90 14.59 1.19 -10.27
N ARG A 91 15.56 0.39 -10.73
CA ARG A 91 16.00 0.38 -12.15
C ARG A 91 15.30 -0.68 -13.00
N LYS A 92 14.91 -1.81 -12.41
CA LYS A 92 14.25 -2.90 -13.16
C LYS A 92 12.76 -2.63 -13.40
N PHE A 93 12.10 -1.92 -12.49
CA PHE A 93 10.65 -1.70 -12.58
C PHE A 93 10.26 -0.29 -12.98
N GLY A 94 11.18 0.68 -12.98
CA GLY A 94 10.85 2.07 -13.30
C GLY A 94 9.61 2.48 -12.53
N VAL A 95 9.71 2.65 -11.22
CA VAL A 95 8.55 2.68 -10.30
C VAL A 95 7.58 3.85 -10.60
N TYR A 96 7.99 4.86 -11.37
CA TYR A 96 7.13 5.91 -11.90
C TYR A 96 6.48 5.60 -13.27
N ASN A 97 6.83 4.45 -13.85
CA ASN A 97 6.26 3.76 -15.01
C ASN A 97 5.58 2.44 -14.57
N LEU A 98 5.12 2.36 -13.31
CA LEU A 98 4.16 1.36 -12.88
C LEU A 98 2.84 1.60 -13.63
N ASP A 99 2.80 1.10 -14.85
CA ASP A 99 1.59 0.58 -15.43
C ASP A 99 1.01 -0.39 -14.40
N LEU A 100 -0.03 0.05 -13.68
CA LEU A 100 -0.77 -0.75 -12.70
C LEU A 100 -1.36 -2.03 -13.32
N GLN A 101 -1.24 -2.23 -14.65
CA GLN A 101 -1.49 -3.52 -15.30
C GLN A 101 -0.39 -4.58 -15.04
N LYS A 102 0.80 -4.22 -14.56
CA LYS A 102 1.94 -5.15 -14.41
C LYS A 102 2.01 -5.93 -13.09
N GLY A 103 1.09 -5.71 -12.16
CA GLY A 103 0.99 -6.60 -11.00
C GLY A 103 0.23 -6.01 -9.83
N ASP A 104 -0.72 -6.80 -9.35
CA ASP A 104 -1.46 -6.57 -8.11
C ASP A 104 -0.49 -6.74 -6.91
N PRO A 105 -0.29 -5.71 -6.05
CA PRO A 105 0.58 -5.81 -4.88
C PRO A 105 0.14 -6.90 -3.90
N SER A 106 -1.14 -7.33 -3.94
CA SER A 106 -1.59 -8.49 -3.16
C SER A 106 -1.06 -9.83 -3.71
N LYS A 107 -0.60 -9.85 -4.97
CA LYS A 107 -0.09 -11.02 -5.68
C LYS A 107 1.42 -10.97 -5.92
N ASN A 108 2.05 -9.82 -5.75
CA ASN A 108 3.48 -9.62 -5.96
C ASN A 108 4.14 -8.99 -4.72
N LEU A 109 4.80 -9.83 -3.92
CA LEU A 109 5.48 -9.43 -2.68
C LEU A 109 6.51 -8.32 -2.91
N SER A 110 7.22 -8.37 -4.03
CA SER A 110 8.22 -7.38 -4.38
C SER A 110 7.63 -5.99 -4.60
N VAL A 111 6.46 -5.91 -5.26
CA VAL A 111 5.73 -4.66 -5.46
C VAL A 111 5.18 -4.15 -4.12
N ALA A 112 4.64 -5.02 -3.29
CA ALA A 112 4.16 -4.65 -1.95
C ALA A 112 5.29 -4.13 -1.05
N VAL A 113 6.46 -4.78 -1.05
CA VAL A 113 7.63 -4.34 -0.26
C VAL A 113 8.16 -3.00 -0.76
N ALA A 114 8.23 -2.80 -2.08
CA ALA A 114 8.65 -1.52 -2.65
C ALA A 114 7.66 -0.40 -2.29
N LEU A 115 6.36 -0.60 -2.47
CA LEU A 115 5.33 0.38 -2.08
C LEU A 115 5.40 0.71 -0.59
N ASN A 116 5.49 -0.30 0.27
CA ASN A 116 5.63 -0.09 1.72
C ASN A 116 6.89 0.70 2.09
N TYR A 117 8.02 0.44 1.42
CA TYR A 117 9.25 1.21 1.63
C TYR A 117 9.11 2.66 1.15
N TYR A 118 8.53 2.88 -0.03
CA TYR A 118 8.34 4.24 -0.55
C TYR A 118 7.35 5.04 0.29
N GLU A 119 6.19 4.49 0.64
CA GLU A 119 5.18 5.16 1.46
C GLU A 119 5.66 5.35 2.91
N GLY A 120 6.32 4.36 3.49
CA GLY A 120 6.71 4.36 4.91
C GLY A 120 8.06 4.97 5.24
N ILE A 121 9.00 5.09 4.29
CA ILE A 121 10.38 5.56 4.55
C ILE A 121 10.71 6.80 3.70
N VAL A 122 10.45 6.76 2.39
CA VAL A 122 10.90 7.82 1.47
C VAL A 122 9.93 9.00 1.43
N ARG A 123 8.62 8.72 1.51
CA ARG A 123 7.54 9.71 1.36
C ARG A 123 6.68 9.87 2.61
N ASP A 124 7.17 9.49 3.80
CA ASP A 124 6.39 9.62 5.04
C ASP A 124 5.83 11.05 5.20
N LYS A 125 6.69 12.08 5.03
CA LYS A 125 6.27 13.49 5.07
C LYS A 125 5.35 13.91 3.91
N ALA A 126 5.53 13.36 2.71
CA ALA A 126 4.67 13.64 1.56
C ALA A 126 3.29 12.96 1.71
N SER A 127 3.22 11.83 2.41
CA SER A 127 1.98 11.10 2.71
C SER A 127 1.08 11.83 3.71
N PHE A 128 1.62 12.86 4.38
CA PHE A 128 0.89 13.74 5.29
C PHE A 128 0.43 15.05 4.64
N ALA A 129 0.75 15.28 3.36
CA ALA A 129 0.41 16.50 2.63
C ALA A 129 -0.48 16.18 1.43
N VAL A 130 -1.39 17.10 1.11
CA VAL A 130 -2.02 17.08 -0.21
C VAL A 130 -1.01 17.66 -1.21
N GLU A 131 -0.66 16.89 -2.23
CA GLU A 131 0.36 17.33 -3.19
C GLU A 131 -0.16 18.46 -4.09
N ASN A 132 0.76 19.36 -4.48
CA ASN A 132 0.50 20.45 -5.42
C ASN A 132 -0.64 21.39 -5.02
N CYS A 133 -0.97 21.49 -3.73
CA CYS A 133 -2.02 22.39 -3.26
C CYS A 133 -1.43 23.68 -2.66
N THR A 134 -2.18 24.79 -2.72
CA THR A 134 -1.82 26.05 -2.07
C THR A 134 -2.42 26.10 -0.68
N HIS A 135 -1.56 26.10 0.36
CA HIS A 135 -2.00 26.22 1.74
C HIS A 135 -2.55 27.62 2.02
N ILE A 136 -3.71 27.67 2.66
CA ILE A 136 -4.39 28.90 3.06
C ILE A 136 -4.30 28.99 4.58
N ASP A 137 -3.92 30.15 5.10
CA ASP A 137 -3.94 30.39 6.54
C ASP A 137 -5.39 30.34 7.04
N PHE A 138 -5.66 29.44 7.98
CA PHE A 138 -6.96 29.28 8.60
C PHE A 138 -7.18 30.25 9.78
N GLY A 139 -6.16 31.02 10.16
CA GLY A 139 -6.19 31.97 11.28
C GLY A 139 -5.87 31.33 12.64
N SER A 140 -5.43 30.07 12.67
CA SER A 140 -4.96 29.39 13.87
C SER A 140 -3.43 29.29 13.86
N LYS A 141 -2.78 29.73 14.94
CA LYS A 141 -1.31 29.62 15.08
C LYS A 141 -0.83 28.18 15.22
N GLU A 142 -1.72 27.26 15.57
CA GLU A 142 -1.41 25.85 15.82
C GLU A 142 -1.56 24.99 14.55
N ILE A 143 -2.42 25.39 13.62
CA ILE A 143 -2.63 24.68 12.36
C ILE A 143 -1.66 25.22 11.30
N LYS A 144 -0.73 24.38 10.85
CA LYS A 144 0.29 24.75 9.85
C LYS A 144 0.41 23.67 8.78
N ALA A 145 0.89 24.08 7.61
CA ALA A 145 1.27 23.17 6.54
C ALA A 145 2.22 22.07 7.07
N PRO A 146 2.05 20.81 6.65
CA PRO A 146 1.20 20.33 5.56
C PRO A 146 -0.28 20.06 5.94
N PHE A 147 -0.70 20.39 7.16
CA PHE A 147 -2.07 20.18 7.64
C PHE A 147 -2.92 21.44 7.50
N GLY A 148 -4.22 21.31 7.80
CA GLY A 148 -5.18 22.40 7.74
C GLY A 148 -5.71 22.65 6.34
N TRP A 149 -5.98 23.92 6.05
CA TRP A 149 -6.66 24.31 4.81
C TRP A 149 -5.69 24.33 3.63
N CYS A 150 -6.02 23.58 2.60
CA CYS A 150 -5.36 23.65 1.29
C CYS A 150 -6.36 23.80 0.15
N LYS A 151 -5.99 24.54 -0.90
CA LYS A 151 -6.78 24.74 -2.11
C LYS A 151 -6.03 24.20 -3.33
N MET A 152 -6.68 23.40 -4.15
CA MET A 152 -6.06 22.91 -5.39
C MET A 152 -5.94 24.05 -6.42
N PRO A 153 -4.78 24.19 -7.07
CA PRO A 153 -4.63 25.04 -8.23
C PRO A 153 -5.23 24.35 -9.46
N GLY A 154 -5.73 25.16 -10.41
CA GLY A 154 -6.25 24.63 -11.66
C GLY A 154 -7.15 25.61 -12.38
N LYS A 155 -7.25 25.49 -13.71
CA LYS A 155 -8.29 26.16 -14.50
C LYS A 155 -9.59 25.38 -14.33
N HIS A 156 -10.17 25.46 -13.14
CA HIS A 156 -11.42 24.82 -12.76
C HIS A 156 -12.59 25.45 -13.53
N THR A 157 -13.10 24.75 -14.55
CA THR A 157 -14.18 25.25 -15.43
C THR A 157 -15.58 24.83 -15.00
N GLY A 158 -15.70 24.06 -13.92
CA GLY A 158 -16.96 23.60 -13.38
C GLY A 158 -17.68 24.64 -12.54
N LYS A 159 -18.69 24.19 -11.79
CA LYS A 159 -19.59 25.08 -11.01
C LYS A 159 -19.68 24.73 -9.52
N VAL A 160 -19.15 23.57 -9.13
CA VAL A 160 -19.32 23.00 -7.79
C VAL A 160 -18.10 23.32 -6.93
N LYS A 161 -18.31 23.82 -5.71
CA LYS A 161 -17.25 23.94 -4.71
C LYS A 161 -17.20 22.67 -3.88
N PHE A 162 -16.07 21.98 -3.92
CA PHE A 162 -15.86 20.76 -3.14
C PHE A 162 -15.00 21.04 -1.92
N LEU A 163 -15.32 20.37 -0.82
CA LEU A 163 -14.46 20.25 0.35
C LEU A 163 -14.27 18.78 0.69
N VAL A 164 -13.02 18.36 0.78
CA VAL A 164 -12.63 17.10 1.43
C VAL A 164 -12.08 17.43 2.80
N MET A 165 -12.68 16.91 3.87
CA MET A 165 -12.19 17.12 5.23
C MET A 165 -12.10 15.85 6.06
N GLY A 166 -11.20 15.84 7.03
CA GLY A 166 -11.04 14.73 7.96
C GLY A 166 -9.64 14.62 8.53
N ASN A 167 -9.18 13.40 8.81
CA ASN A 167 -7.86 13.18 9.40
C ASN A 167 -6.78 12.93 8.35
N SER A 168 -5.70 12.23 8.72
CA SER A 168 -4.62 11.84 7.81
C SER A 168 -5.12 11.11 6.56
N TYR A 169 -6.31 10.50 6.60
CA TYR A 169 -6.95 9.90 5.41
C TYR A 169 -7.42 10.96 4.42
N ALA A 170 -7.96 12.10 4.86
CA ALA A 170 -8.25 13.21 3.98
C ALA A 170 -6.98 13.80 3.34
N CYS A 171 -5.87 13.89 4.09
CA CYS A 171 -4.60 14.37 3.52
C CYS A 171 -4.09 13.42 2.43
N ASN A 172 -4.07 12.11 2.72
CA ASN A 172 -3.43 11.12 1.86
C ASN A 172 -4.32 10.67 0.69
N GLN A 173 -5.59 10.36 0.97
CA GLN A 173 -6.52 9.78 -0.01
C GLN A 173 -7.42 10.83 -0.68
N GLY A 174 -7.39 12.08 -0.22
CA GLY A 174 -8.23 13.14 -0.75
C GLY A 174 -8.01 13.41 -2.24
N HIS A 175 -6.80 13.18 -2.75
CA HIS A 175 -6.48 13.38 -4.17
C HIS A 175 -7.31 12.48 -5.10
N ILE A 176 -7.72 11.29 -4.65
CA ILE A 176 -8.62 10.40 -5.41
C ILE A 176 -9.95 11.08 -5.70
N VAL A 177 -10.48 11.82 -4.72
CA VAL A 177 -11.71 12.60 -4.91
C VAL A 177 -11.47 13.77 -5.84
N TYR A 178 -10.32 14.47 -5.72
CA TYR A 178 -9.99 15.54 -6.65
C TYR A 178 -9.92 15.04 -8.09
N GLU A 179 -9.19 13.97 -8.37
CA GLU A 179 -9.07 13.40 -9.72
C GLU A 179 -10.42 13.01 -10.32
N ALA A 180 -11.30 12.42 -9.51
CA ALA A 180 -12.63 12.00 -9.95
C ALA A 180 -13.57 13.20 -10.23
N PHE A 181 -13.42 14.32 -9.52
CA PHE A 181 -14.39 15.42 -9.53
C PHE A 181 -13.86 16.76 -10.08
N GLN A 182 -12.58 16.87 -10.44
CA GLN A 182 -11.94 18.12 -10.87
C GLN A 182 -12.63 18.77 -12.09
N ASN A 183 -13.24 17.98 -12.98
CA ASN A 183 -13.95 18.54 -14.15
C ASN A 183 -15.25 19.26 -13.78
N PHE A 184 -15.82 18.99 -12.61
CA PHE A 184 -17.05 19.62 -12.11
C PHE A 184 -16.76 20.79 -11.17
N THR A 185 -15.51 20.95 -10.73
CA THR A 185 -15.15 21.90 -9.69
C THR A 185 -15.02 23.32 -10.24
N LYS A 186 -15.45 24.31 -9.45
CA LYS A 186 -15.01 25.71 -9.54
C LYS A 186 -13.87 26.00 -8.57
N GLU A 187 -13.92 25.35 -7.41
CA GLU A 187 -12.93 25.45 -6.34
C GLU A 187 -12.90 24.12 -5.58
N PHE A 188 -11.70 23.57 -5.38
CA PHE A 188 -11.52 22.32 -4.67
C PHE A 188 -10.64 22.55 -3.45
N HIS A 189 -11.18 22.24 -2.28
CA HIS A 189 -10.51 22.47 -1.01
C HIS A 189 -10.31 21.16 -0.24
N PHE A 190 -9.21 21.12 0.49
CA PHE A 190 -8.90 20.12 1.49
C PHE A 190 -8.81 20.77 2.85
N PHE A 191 -9.27 20.09 3.88
CA PHE A 191 -8.99 20.46 5.26
C PHE A 191 -8.73 19.21 6.09
N CYS A 192 -7.46 18.96 6.44
CA CYS A 192 -7.11 17.75 7.15
C CYS A 192 -6.36 18.01 8.46
N LEU A 193 -6.75 17.30 9.52
CA LEU A 193 -6.13 17.37 10.84
C LEU A 193 -5.84 15.97 11.39
N PRO A 194 -4.56 15.60 11.59
CA PRO A 194 -4.19 14.27 12.04
C PRO A 194 -4.95 13.83 13.29
N ASN A 195 -5.45 12.59 13.27
CA ASN A 195 -6.23 11.98 14.34
C ASN A 195 -7.58 12.66 14.69
N CYS A 196 -8.02 13.68 13.94
CA CYS A 196 -9.27 14.39 14.24
C CYS A 196 -10.42 13.94 13.33
N GLU A 197 -11.54 13.54 13.92
CA GLU A 197 -12.69 12.96 13.24
C GLU A 197 -13.83 14.01 13.06
N PRO A 198 -14.32 14.27 11.83
CA PRO A 198 -15.35 15.28 11.58
C PRO A 198 -16.70 15.07 12.28
N LEU A 199 -17.02 13.83 12.65
CA LEU A 199 -18.30 13.46 13.25
C LEU A 199 -18.22 13.25 14.78
N ILE A 200 -17.08 13.57 15.39
CA ILE A 200 -16.86 13.45 16.83
C ILE A 200 -16.60 14.83 17.42
N GLU A 201 -17.49 15.30 18.30
CA GLU A 201 -17.38 16.61 18.96
C GLU A 201 -16.29 16.60 20.04
N LYS A 202 -16.30 15.59 20.91
CA LYS A 202 -15.42 15.49 22.07
C LYS A 202 -14.37 14.43 21.82
N GLN A 203 -13.19 14.88 21.37
CA GLN A 203 -12.05 14.02 21.07
C GLN A 203 -10.94 14.23 22.10
N ASP A 204 -10.43 13.14 22.67
CA ASP A 204 -9.46 13.11 23.78
C ASP A 204 -8.09 13.75 23.46
N ARG A 205 -7.82 14.08 22.20
CA ARG A 205 -6.52 14.59 21.73
C ARG A 205 -6.47 16.10 21.45
N GLY A 206 -7.41 16.87 21.99
CA GLY A 206 -7.40 18.33 21.83
C GLY A 206 -7.77 18.82 20.43
N CYS A 207 -8.33 17.98 19.56
CA CYS A 207 -8.80 18.40 18.23
C CYS A 207 -9.77 19.58 18.29
N HIS A 208 -10.64 19.60 19.31
CA HIS A 208 -11.59 20.69 19.56
C HIS A 208 -10.91 22.01 19.96
N LEU A 209 -9.66 21.97 20.43
CA LEU A 209 -8.87 23.15 20.76
C LEU A 209 -8.21 23.73 19.50
N LEU A 210 -7.90 22.88 18.51
CA LEU A 210 -7.29 23.30 17.25
C LEU A 210 -8.29 24.05 16.36
N THR A 211 -9.50 23.49 16.21
CA THR A 211 -10.61 24.08 15.45
C THR A 211 -11.92 23.32 15.69
N GLN A 212 -13.05 23.96 15.40
CA GLN A 212 -14.33 23.29 15.25
C GLN A 212 -14.59 23.01 13.76
N TRP A 213 -15.05 21.79 13.43
CA TRP A 213 -15.36 21.41 12.05
C TRP A 213 -16.44 22.28 11.39
N HIS A 214 -17.31 22.88 12.20
CA HIS A 214 -18.28 23.87 11.73
C HIS A 214 -17.62 25.16 11.24
N ASP A 215 -16.52 25.60 11.87
CA ASP A 215 -15.79 26.80 11.44
C ASP A 215 -15.12 26.58 10.08
N VAL A 216 -14.56 25.38 9.86
CA VAL A 216 -14.01 24.96 8.57
C VAL A 216 -15.07 25.08 7.48
N TYR A 217 -16.26 24.54 7.72
CA TYR A 217 -17.37 24.66 6.79
C TYR A 217 -17.79 26.12 6.60
N ASN A 218 -17.89 26.92 7.67
CA ASN A 218 -18.33 28.31 7.60
C ASN A 218 -17.37 29.21 6.81
N GLN A 219 -16.07 28.92 6.82
CA GLN A 219 -15.09 29.64 6.01
C GLN A 219 -15.12 29.23 4.54
N ILE A 220 -15.27 27.93 4.25
CA ILE A 220 -15.17 27.40 2.89
C ILE A 220 -16.51 27.46 2.14
N LYS A 221 -17.60 27.15 2.85
CA LYS A 221 -18.99 27.02 2.36
C LYS A 221 -19.07 26.20 1.06
N PRO A 222 -18.71 24.90 1.10
CA PRO A 222 -18.76 24.04 -0.07
C PRO A 222 -20.20 23.72 -0.50
N ASP A 223 -20.36 23.42 -1.78
CA ASP A 223 -21.61 22.87 -2.34
C ASP A 223 -21.67 21.34 -2.10
N VAL A 224 -20.51 20.67 -2.07
CA VAL A 224 -20.40 19.23 -1.80
C VAL A 224 -19.29 18.95 -0.80
N LEU A 225 -19.60 18.14 0.21
CA LEU A 225 -18.71 17.80 1.31
C LEU A 225 -18.36 16.31 1.31
N PHE A 226 -17.06 16.00 1.33
CA PHE A 226 -16.53 14.67 1.54
C PHE A 226 -15.86 14.60 2.91
N MET A 227 -16.31 13.70 3.77
CA MET A 227 -15.70 13.40 5.07
C MET A 227 -14.85 12.14 4.94
N LEU A 228 -13.54 12.31 4.71
CA LEU A 228 -12.58 11.22 4.59
C LEU A 228 -11.75 11.10 5.87
N HIS A 229 -12.05 10.09 6.67
CA HIS A 229 -11.32 9.86 7.91
C HIS A 229 -11.29 8.37 8.21
N LYS A 230 -10.21 7.93 8.86
CA LYS A 230 -10.22 6.65 9.58
C LYS A 230 -10.75 6.89 10.99
N PRO A 231 -11.91 6.33 11.38
CA PRO A 231 -12.44 6.51 12.72
C PRO A 231 -11.52 5.87 13.78
N VAL A 232 -11.37 6.54 14.93
CA VAL A 232 -10.63 6.06 16.10
C VAL A 232 -11.57 6.01 17.29
N ALA A 233 -12.14 7.16 17.66
CA ALA A 233 -13.22 7.28 18.62
C ALA A 233 -14.53 6.70 18.05
N GLY A 234 -14.79 6.89 16.75
CA GLY A 234 -15.91 6.26 16.06
C GLY A 234 -15.93 4.73 16.16
N MET A 235 -14.77 4.08 16.31
CA MET A 235 -14.71 2.61 16.47
C MET A 235 -14.83 2.12 17.93
N ALA A 236 -15.25 2.98 18.87
CA ALA A 236 -15.51 2.54 20.24
C ALA A 236 -16.54 1.40 20.26
N LYS A 237 -16.36 0.44 21.18
CA LYS A 237 -17.22 -0.74 21.26
C LYS A 237 -18.69 -0.32 21.40
N LEU A 238 -19.54 -0.82 20.51
CA LEU A 238 -20.98 -0.64 20.58
C LEU A 238 -21.59 -1.73 21.47
N ASP A 239 -22.52 -1.35 22.34
CA ASP A 239 -23.37 -2.28 23.08
C ASP A 239 -24.61 -2.61 22.23
N GLU A 240 -24.54 -3.71 21.50
CA GLU A 240 -25.62 -4.15 20.59
C GLU A 240 -26.90 -4.59 21.32
N THR A 241 -26.87 -4.68 22.65
CA THR A 241 -28.08 -5.03 23.44
C THR A 241 -28.98 -3.83 23.67
N LYS A 242 -28.50 -2.62 23.40
CA LYS A 242 -29.23 -1.36 23.60
C LYS A 242 -29.62 -0.72 22.27
N PRO A 243 -30.67 0.11 22.26
CA PRO A 243 -31.00 0.95 21.10
C PRO A 243 -29.80 1.81 20.68
N ILE A 244 -29.60 1.98 19.37
CA ILE A 244 -28.48 2.77 18.83
C ILE A 244 -28.57 4.24 19.27
N GLU A 245 -29.78 4.73 19.55
CA GLU A 245 -30.04 6.07 20.04
C GLU A 245 -29.43 6.32 21.43
N GLU A 246 -29.15 5.27 22.21
CA GLU A 246 -28.47 5.41 23.50
C GLU A 246 -26.93 5.45 23.38
N ASP A 247 -26.38 5.12 22.20
CA ASP A 247 -24.93 5.10 21.99
C ASP A 247 -24.37 6.54 21.90
N ALA A 248 -23.46 6.87 22.82
CA ALA A 248 -22.91 8.22 22.94
C ALA A 248 -22.09 8.66 21.72
N VAL A 249 -21.48 7.72 21.00
CA VAL A 249 -20.74 8.00 19.77
C VAL A 249 -21.71 8.30 18.63
N TYR A 250 -22.74 7.48 18.44
CA TYR A 250 -23.81 7.71 17.47
C TYR A 250 -24.49 9.07 17.70
N GLN A 251 -24.79 9.42 18.95
CA GLN A 251 -25.39 10.71 19.28
C GLN A 251 -24.50 11.92 18.89
N GLN A 252 -23.16 11.78 18.94
CA GLN A 252 -22.25 12.82 18.40
C GLN A 252 -22.36 12.90 16.88
N HIS A 253 -22.38 11.77 16.18
CA HIS A 253 -22.55 11.74 14.73
C HIS A 253 -23.87 12.40 14.30
N VAL A 254 -24.97 12.09 14.99
CA VAL A 254 -26.29 12.67 14.75
C VAL A 254 -26.22 14.19 14.89
N ARG A 255 -25.64 14.72 15.97
CA ARG A 255 -25.56 16.17 16.20
C ARG A 255 -24.71 16.88 15.17
N MET A 256 -23.52 16.35 14.87
CA MET A 256 -22.63 16.90 13.86
C MET A 256 -23.28 16.88 12.47
N LEU A 257 -23.82 15.73 12.05
CA LEU A 257 -24.43 15.60 10.73
C LEU A 257 -25.70 16.46 10.60
N SER A 258 -26.55 16.50 11.63
CA SER A 258 -27.77 17.32 11.64
C SER A 258 -27.47 18.80 11.47
N TRP A 259 -26.32 19.28 11.95
CA TRP A 259 -25.91 20.66 11.70
C TRP A 259 -25.59 20.90 10.22
N TYR A 260 -24.84 19.99 9.58
CA TYR A 260 -24.52 20.09 8.15
C TYR A 260 -25.76 19.97 7.25
N LEU A 261 -26.70 19.10 7.59
CA LEU A 261 -27.92 18.88 6.82
C LEU A 261 -28.86 20.10 6.82
N LYS A 262 -28.71 21.03 7.77
CA LYS A 262 -29.46 22.29 7.83
C LYS A 262 -28.86 23.40 6.96
N GLN A 263 -27.72 23.18 6.33
CA GLN A 263 -27.04 24.22 5.56
C GLN A 263 -27.67 24.35 4.16
N ASP A 264 -28.13 25.55 3.84
CA ASP A 264 -28.84 25.90 2.60
C ASP A 264 -28.02 25.65 1.32
N LYS A 265 -26.70 25.85 1.39
CA LYS A 265 -25.79 25.70 0.24
C LYS A 265 -25.26 24.28 0.05
N LEU A 266 -25.40 23.41 1.03
CA LEU A 266 -24.81 22.08 0.98
C LEU A 266 -25.72 21.10 0.24
N LEU A 267 -25.34 20.76 -0.99
CA LEU A 267 -26.12 19.89 -1.88
C LEU A 267 -25.96 18.41 -1.53
N LYS A 268 -24.76 18.01 -1.09
CA LYS A 268 -24.46 16.60 -0.84
C LYS A 268 -23.33 16.41 0.17
N ILE A 269 -23.49 15.38 1.00
CA ILE A 269 -22.48 14.89 1.92
C ILE A 269 -22.12 13.45 1.54
N TYR A 270 -20.84 13.15 1.46
CA TYR A 270 -20.27 11.82 1.32
C TYR A 270 -19.43 11.54 2.56
N ILE A 271 -19.66 10.40 3.20
CA ILE A 271 -18.88 9.96 4.37
C ILE A 271 -18.15 8.67 3.99
N GLN A 272 -16.83 8.64 4.19
CA GLN A 272 -16.04 7.42 4.00
C GLN A 272 -16.51 6.36 5.00
N HIS A 273 -16.87 5.19 4.49
CA HIS A 273 -17.26 4.08 5.35
C HIS A 273 -16.07 3.57 6.17
N ALA A 274 -16.35 3.08 7.38
CA ALA A 274 -15.31 2.53 8.26
C ALA A 274 -14.57 1.33 7.62
N LEU A 275 -13.24 1.46 7.57
CA LEU A 275 -12.31 0.43 7.07
C LEU A 275 -11.67 -0.31 8.25
N PRO A 276 -11.36 -1.61 8.10
CA PRO A 276 -10.64 -2.35 9.13
C PRO A 276 -9.27 -1.73 9.40
N ARG A 277 -8.77 -1.92 10.63
CA ARG A 277 -7.45 -1.42 11.02
C ARG A 277 -6.47 -2.57 11.18
N CYS A 278 -5.20 -2.32 10.89
CA CYS A 278 -4.16 -3.27 11.26
C CYS A 278 -3.79 -3.13 12.75
N ILE A 279 -3.18 -4.18 13.32
CA ILE A 279 -2.56 -4.14 14.64
C ILE A 279 -1.45 -3.07 14.73
N THR A 280 -1.14 -2.62 15.94
CA THR A 280 -0.03 -1.70 16.20
C THR A 280 1.28 -2.30 15.68
N TYR A 281 2.13 -1.49 15.04
CA TYR A 281 3.37 -1.95 14.41
C TYR A 281 3.17 -3.03 13.33
N CYS A 282 2.01 -3.01 12.67
CA CYS A 282 1.58 -3.92 11.60
C CYS A 282 2.71 -4.41 10.68
N VAL A 283 3.43 -3.49 10.05
CA VAL A 283 4.50 -3.81 9.08
C VAL A 283 5.59 -4.67 9.73
N GLY A 284 5.98 -4.35 10.97
CA GLY A 284 6.97 -5.12 11.72
C GLY A 284 6.49 -6.53 12.04
N GLU A 285 5.26 -6.68 12.51
CA GLU A 285 4.67 -7.97 12.85
C GLU A 285 4.41 -8.85 11.61
N VAL A 286 3.97 -8.24 10.51
CA VAL A 286 3.84 -8.88 9.21
C VAL A 286 5.20 -9.41 8.74
N ASN A 287 6.26 -8.60 8.79
CA ASN A 287 7.59 -9.02 8.37
C ASN A 287 8.13 -10.18 9.22
N LYS A 288 7.98 -10.10 10.55
CA LYS A 288 8.37 -11.20 11.47
C LYS A 288 7.64 -12.50 11.12
N TRP A 289 6.35 -12.43 10.84
CA TRP A 289 5.55 -13.60 10.48
C TRP A 289 5.95 -14.18 9.13
N ILE A 290 6.14 -13.35 8.10
CA ILE A 290 6.58 -13.81 6.77
C ILE A 290 7.92 -14.55 6.89
N LEU A 291 8.88 -13.99 7.65
CA LEU A 291 10.19 -14.61 7.87
C LEU A 291 10.10 -15.93 8.66
N LYS A 292 9.24 -15.98 9.68
CA LYS A 292 9.05 -17.16 10.53
C LYS A 292 8.34 -18.31 9.80
N GLU A 293 7.24 -18.00 9.12
CA GLU A 293 6.39 -19.00 8.47
C GLU A 293 6.88 -19.39 7.08
N ASN A 294 7.79 -18.60 6.49
CA ASN A 294 8.26 -18.74 5.12
C ASN A 294 7.09 -18.85 4.11
N LYS A 295 6.03 -18.05 4.34
CA LYS A 295 4.80 -18.02 3.55
C LYS A 295 4.48 -16.60 3.09
N PRO A 296 3.91 -16.42 1.88
CA PRO A 296 3.40 -15.12 1.43
C PRO A 296 2.28 -14.55 2.32
N LEU A 297 2.17 -13.22 2.36
CA LEU A 297 1.19 -12.49 3.20
C LEU A 297 -0.27 -12.92 2.96
N ARG A 298 -0.64 -13.32 1.74
CA ARG A 298 -2.00 -13.80 1.43
C ARG A 298 -2.45 -14.98 2.29
N PHE A 299 -1.51 -15.73 2.87
CA PHE A 299 -1.81 -16.86 3.77
C PHE A 299 -1.96 -16.44 5.24
N ALA A 300 -1.75 -15.16 5.56
CA ALA A 300 -1.93 -14.66 6.92
C ALA A 300 -3.41 -14.55 7.33
N GLY A 301 -4.34 -14.47 6.36
CA GLY A 301 -5.74 -14.19 6.62
C GLY A 301 -5.93 -12.90 7.44
N ASP A 302 -6.82 -12.92 8.42
CA ASP A 302 -7.13 -11.77 9.28
C ASP A 302 -6.20 -11.62 10.50
N ARG A 303 -5.07 -12.35 10.54
CA ARG A 303 -4.16 -12.36 11.70
C ARG A 303 -3.71 -10.98 12.17
N PHE A 304 -3.59 -10.04 11.23
CA PHE A 304 -3.14 -8.67 11.51
C PHE A 304 -4.26 -7.65 11.47
N THR A 305 -5.49 -8.08 11.21
CA THR A 305 -6.65 -7.22 11.01
C THR A 305 -7.47 -7.17 12.29
N ILE A 306 -7.81 -5.97 12.74
CA ILE A 306 -8.73 -5.74 13.85
C ILE A 306 -10.06 -5.27 13.27
N HIS A 307 -11.11 -6.05 13.53
CA HIS A 307 -12.45 -5.86 12.98
C HIS A 307 -13.38 -4.98 13.83
N ASN A 308 -12.84 -3.90 14.44
CA ASN A 308 -13.64 -2.98 15.24
C ASN A 308 -14.38 -1.91 14.41
N GLU A 309 -14.09 -1.82 13.12
CA GLU A 309 -14.84 -0.99 12.17
C GLU A 309 -16.32 -1.36 12.15
N LYS A 310 -16.68 -2.62 12.43
CA LYS A 310 -18.07 -3.09 12.42
C LYS A 310 -19.00 -2.24 13.30
N TRP A 311 -18.50 -1.72 14.42
CA TRP A 311 -19.27 -0.86 15.32
C TRP A 311 -19.60 0.47 14.68
N GLU A 312 -18.62 1.06 14.01
CA GLU A 312 -18.85 2.29 13.26
C GLU A 312 -19.73 2.04 12.03
N ARG A 313 -19.61 0.87 11.39
CA ARG A 313 -20.47 0.51 10.26
C ARG A 313 -21.94 0.52 10.65
N ILE A 314 -22.28 -0.10 11.78
CA ILE A 314 -23.64 -0.11 12.34
C ILE A 314 -24.13 1.33 12.60
N ARG A 315 -23.27 2.19 13.17
CA ARG A 315 -23.60 3.60 13.41
C ARG A 315 -23.91 4.32 12.09
N PHE A 316 -23.07 4.17 11.06
CA PHE A 316 -23.28 4.79 9.75
C PHE A 316 -24.55 4.29 9.04
N GLU A 317 -24.86 3.00 9.13
CA GLU A 317 -26.08 2.43 8.56
C GLU A 317 -27.36 3.05 9.16
N HIS A 318 -27.32 3.40 10.45
CA HIS A 318 -28.41 4.13 11.10
C HIS A 318 -28.37 5.63 10.77
N LEU A 319 -27.17 6.21 10.67
CA LEU A 319 -26.97 7.63 10.38
C LEU A 319 -27.60 8.05 9.04
N VAL A 320 -27.54 7.18 8.03
CA VAL A 320 -28.16 7.43 6.71
C VAL A 320 -29.70 7.48 6.77
N LYS A 321 -30.31 6.92 7.82
CA LYS A 321 -31.78 6.88 7.99
C LYS A 321 -32.31 8.11 8.73
N ILE A 322 -31.45 9.01 9.20
CA ILE A 322 -31.88 10.25 9.86
C ILE A 322 -32.72 11.05 8.88
N LYS A 323 -33.96 11.35 9.29
CA LYS A 323 -34.84 12.22 8.53
C LYS A 323 -34.42 13.67 8.77
N THR A 324 -34.19 14.39 7.69
CA THR A 324 -33.90 15.83 7.67
C THR A 324 -35.11 16.66 8.05
#